data_AF-A0A1A8V130-F1
#
_entry.id   AF-A0A1A8V130-F1
#
_cell.length_a   1.000
_cell.length_b   1.000
_cell.length_c   1.000
_cell.angle_alpha   90.00
_cell.angle_beta   90.00
_cell.angle_gamma   90.00
#
_symmetry.space_group_name_H-M   'P 1'
#
loop_
_entity.id
_entity.type
_entity.pdbx_description
1 polymer ?
#
loop_
_entity_poly.entity_id
_entity_poly.type
_entity_poly.pdbx_seq_one_letter_code
_entity_poly.pdbx_strand_id
1 'polypeptide(L)'
;HRCSRVCPQGPSPLVDFTDALSGEAHVSVSGVKPVLQLFNEEVLQPGDADTQLSKAIKNSVTCYLNEKYDDDVTDDLLSMATLVDPRFKTNYIQADKTEALKVSAVSQMLDEWKTSQSRPATSAEATSPAQKALCCFHVWSHTSVVVSNEHRRKT
;
A
#
# COMPACT_ATOMS: atom_id res chain seq x y z
N HIS A 1 -32.93 0.01 -40.70
CA HIS A 1 -32.33 1.20 -40.07
C HIS A 1 -32.10 0.95 -38.57
N ARG A 2 -31.03 0.25 -38.22
CA ARG A 2 -30.61 0.13 -36.82
C ARG A 2 -29.70 1.32 -36.56
N CYS A 3 -30.21 2.28 -35.78
CA CYS A 3 -29.44 3.42 -35.33
C CYS A 3 -28.32 2.89 -34.42
N SER A 4 -27.13 2.70 -34.97
CA SER A 4 -25.91 2.55 -34.17
C SER A 4 -25.74 3.85 -33.40
N ARG A 5 -26.27 3.87 -32.18
CA ARG A 5 -25.89 4.86 -31.18
C ARG A 5 -24.41 4.63 -30.94
N VAL A 6 -23.60 5.40 -31.67
CA VAL A 6 -22.28 5.79 -31.20
C VAL A 6 -22.58 6.55 -29.91
N CYS A 7 -22.51 5.85 -28.77
CA CYS A 7 -22.41 6.55 -27.50
C CYS A 7 -21.26 7.55 -27.67
N PRO A 8 -21.46 8.84 -27.37
CA PRO A 8 -20.38 9.80 -27.44
C PRO A 8 -19.24 9.20 -26.64
N GLN A 9 -18.06 9.14 -27.25
CA GLN A 9 -16.86 8.55 -26.67
C GLN A 9 -16.55 9.37 -25.41
N GLY A 10 -17.16 8.97 -24.28
CA GLY A 10 -16.66 9.34 -22.97
C GLY A 10 -15.22 8.83 -22.89
N PRO A 11 -14.41 9.37 -21.97
CA PRO A 11 -13.06 8.86 -21.77
C PRO A 11 -13.14 7.37 -21.43
N SER A 12 -13.01 6.50 -22.45
CA SER A 12 -13.18 5.05 -22.33
C SER A 12 -12.32 4.48 -21.19
N PRO A 13 -11.08 4.97 -20.96
CA PRO A 13 -10.30 4.55 -19.81
C PRO A 13 -10.99 4.85 -18.46
N LEU A 14 -11.65 6.00 -18.29
CA LEU A 14 -12.35 6.31 -17.02
C LEU A 14 -13.54 5.40 -16.77
N VAL A 15 -14.22 4.95 -17.83
CA VAL A 15 -15.32 3.99 -17.69
C VAL A 15 -14.79 2.66 -17.18
N ASP A 16 -13.73 2.13 -17.80
CA ASP A 16 -13.10 0.88 -17.39
C ASP A 16 -12.54 0.96 -15.97
N PHE A 17 -11.92 2.09 -15.61
CA PHE A 17 -11.45 2.35 -14.24
C PHE A 17 -12.59 2.37 -13.22
N THR A 18 -13.68 3.06 -13.54
CA THR A 18 -14.82 3.17 -12.63
C THR A 18 -15.50 1.82 -12.45
N ASP A 19 -15.63 1.02 -13.51
CA ASP A 19 -16.17 -0.34 -13.44
C ASP A 19 -15.29 -1.24 -12.57
N ALA A 20 -13.98 -1.26 -12.81
CA ALA A 20 -13.03 -2.04 -12.03
C ALA A 20 -13.02 -1.64 -10.54
N LEU A 21 -12.99 -0.34 -10.24
CA LEU A 21 -13.00 0.16 -8.86
C LEU A 21 -14.35 -0.05 -8.17
N SER A 22 -15.46 0.01 -8.92
CA SER A 22 -16.79 -0.26 -8.37
C SER A 22 -17.00 -1.75 -8.04
N GLY A 23 -16.25 -2.63 -8.70
CA GLY A 23 -16.28 -4.08 -8.45
C GLY A 23 -15.32 -4.56 -7.36
N GLU A 24 -14.41 -3.71 -6.87
CA GLU A 24 -13.41 -4.12 -5.88
C GLU A 24 -14.00 -4.15 -4.45
N ALA A 25 -13.78 -5.27 -3.74
CA ALA A 25 -14.26 -5.43 -2.37
C ALA A 25 -13.47 -4.59 -1.35
N HIS A 26 -12.21 -4.27 -1.66
CA HIS A 26 -11.30 -3.54 -0.76
C HIS A 26 -10.36 -2.65 -1.56
N VAL A 27 -10.58 -1.34 -1.51
CA VAL A 27 -9.66 -0.36 -2.11
C VAL A 27 -8.59 0.02 -1.09
N SER A 28 -7.31 -0.04 -1.50
CA SER A 28 -6.17 0.36 -0.66
C SER A 28 -5.75 1.81 -0.93
N VAL A 29 -5.39 2.53 0.14
CA VAL A 29 -4.87 3.90 0.08
C VAL A 29 -3.59 4.00 -0.76
N SER A 30 -2.80 2.92 -0.81
CA SER A 30 -1.58 2.82 -1.62
C SER A 30 -1.79 2.98 -3.13
N GLY A 31 -3.02 2.78 -3.63
CA GLY A 31 -3.36 2.91 -5.05
C GLY A 31 -3.66 4.34 -5.49
N VAL A 32 -3.89 5.27 -4.56
CA VAL A 32 -4.32 6.64 -4.89
C VAL A 32 -3.26 7.39 -5.68
N LYS A 33 -2.00 7.35 -5.23
CA LYS A 33 -0.90 8.06 -5.89
C LYS A 33 -0.59 7.52 -7.30
N PRO A 34 -0.52 6.19 -7.52
CA PRO A 34 -0.46 5.62 -8.86
C PRO A 34 -1.60 6.06 -9.79
N VAL A 35 -2.84 6.11 -9.31
CA VAL A 35 -4.01 6.52 -10.11
C VAL A 35 -3.96 8.01 -10.44
N LEU A 36 -3.58 8.87 -9.49
CA LEU A 36 -3.41 10.31 -9.75
C LEU A 36 -2.36 10.55 -10.82
N GLN A 37 -1.23 9.86 -10.76
CA GLN A 37 -0.17 9.99 -11.75
C GLN A 37 -0.64 9.52 -13.14
N LEU A 38 -1.33 8.38 -13.21
CA LEU A 38 -1.92 7.88 -14.45
C LEU A 38 -2.93 8.86 -15.07
N PHE A 39 -3.73 9.52 -14.25
CA PHE A 39 -4.69 10.51 -14.73
C PHE A 39 -4.01 11.75 -15.27
N ASN A 40 -2.97 12.24 -14.59
CA ASN A 40 -2.19 13.39 -15.02
C ASN A 40 -1.39 13.13 -16.31
N GLU A 41 -0.86 11.93 -16.48
CA GLU A 41 0.08 11.60 -17.57
C GLU A 41 -0.61 10.99 -18.80
N GLU A 42 -1.69 10.21 -18.63
CA GLU A 42 -2.28 9.43 -19.73
C GLU A 42 -3.77 9.70 -19.93
N VAL A 43 -4.60 9.52 -18.90
CA VAL A 43 -6.07 9.44 -19.08
C VAL A 43 -6.73 10.80 -19.26
N LEU A 44 -6.35 11.78 -18.44
CA LEU A 44 -6.92 13.13 -18.45
C LEU A 44 -5.98 14.16 -19.08
N GLN A 45 -4.86 13.72 -19.66
CA GLN A 45 -4.01 14.61 -20.43
C GLN A 45 -4.79 15.11 -21.67
N PRO A 46 -4.90 16.43 -21.88
CA PRO A 46 -5.52 16.98 -23.08
C PRO A 46 -4.68 16.62 -24.31
N GLY A 47 -5.27 15.88 -25.25
CA GLY A 47 -4.63 15.53 -26.52
C GLY A 47 -4.98 16.51 -27.63
N ASP A 48 -4.19 16.52 -28.71
CA ASP A 48 -4.43 17.42 -29.85
C ASP A 48 -5.75 17.14 -30.57
N ALA A 49 -6.19 15.88 -30.57
CA ALA A 49 -7.45 15.44 -31.15
C ALA A 49 -8.70 15.81 -30.33
N ASP A 50 -8.52 16.30 -29.09
CA ASP A 50 -9.66 16.63 -28.23
C ASP A 50 -10.36 17.92 -28.68
N THR A 51 -11.69 17.91 -28.60
CA THR A 51 -12.49 19.13 -28.77
C THR A 51 -12.21 20.12 -27.64
N GLN A 52 -12.50 21.41 -27.84
CA GLN A 52 -12.35 22.42 -26.77
C GLN A 52 -13.13 22.04 -25.50
N LEU A 53 -14.34 21.50 -25.64
CA LEU A 53 -15.15 21.04 -24.52
C LEU A 53 -14.47 19.86 -23.79
N SER A 54 -13.96 18.88 -24.53
CA SER A 54 -13.24 17.73 -23.96
C SER A 54 -11.99 18.16 -23.19
N LYS A 55 -11.21 19.12 -23.74
CA LYS A 55 -10.04 19.70 -23.06
C LYS A 55 -10.44 20.42 -21.78
N ALA A 56 -11.51 21.21 -21.82
CA ALA A 56 -12.01 21.92 -20.65
C ALA A 56 -12.46 20.96 -19.54
N ILE A 57 -13.19 19.89 -19.89
CA ILE A 57 -13.62 18.87 -18.92
C ILE A 57 -12.41 18.16 -18.31
N LYS A 58 -11.48 17.67 -19.14
CA LYS A 58 -10.25 17.01 -18.68
C LYS A 58 -9.46 17.90 -17.71
N ASN A 59 -9.22 19.15 -18.08
CA ASN A 59 -8.52 20.11 -17.23
C ASN A 59 -9.27 20.37 -15.92
N SER A 60 -10.59 20.54 -15.96
CA SER A 60 -11.38 20.77 -14.75
C SER A 60 -11.28 19.60 -13.76
N VAL A 61 -11.31 18.36 -14.25
CA VAL A 61 -11.18 17.17 -13.39
C VAL A 61 -9.76 17.07 -12.85
N THR A 62 -8.74 17.25 -13.69
CA THR A 62 -7.34 17.20 -13.29
C THR A 62 -7.00 18.26 -12.25
N CYS A 63 -7.44 19.51 -12.44
CA CYS A 63 -7.27 20.59 -11.47
C CYS A 63 -7.89 20.23 -10.12
N TYR A 64 -9.14 19.76 -10.12
CA TYR A 64 -9.82 19.36 -8.89
C TYR A 64 -9.06 18.26 -8.15
N LEU A 65 -8.59 17.23 -8.85
CA LEU A 65 -7.87 16.11 -8.22
C LEU A 65 -6.53 16.55 -7.65
N ASN A 66 -5.76 17.34 -8.40
CA ASN A 66 -4.47 17.83 -7.90
C ASN A 66 -4.67 18.72 -6.67
N GLU A 67 -5.62 19.67 -6.71
CA GLU A 67 -5.97 20.51 -5.55
C GLU A 67 -6.46 19.66 -4.35
N LYS A 68 -7.16 18.55 -4.60
CA LYS A 68 -7.67 17.71 -3.52
C LYS A 68 -6.60 16.97 -2.74
N TYR A 69 -5.45 16.70 -3.36
CA TYR A 69 -4.35 15.90 -2.79
C TYR A 69 -3.03 16.69 -2.67
N ASP A 70 -3.06 18.02 -2.83
CA ASP A 70 -1.87 18.90 -2.78
C ASP A 70 -1.37 19.20 -1.35
N ASP A 71 -2.06 18.68 -0.32
CA ASP A 71 -1.64 18.83 1.07
C ASP A 71 -0.42 17.96 1.39
N ASP A 72 0.62 18.56 1.97
CA ASP A 72 1.87 17.88 2.35
C ASP A 72 1.62 16.66 3.25
N VAL A 73 0.66 16.75 4.19
CA VAL A 73 0.37 15.65 5.12
C VAL A 73 -0.23 14.45 4.37
N THR A 74 -1.12 14.72 3.43
CA THR A 74 -1.71 13.71 2.55
C THR A 74 -0.67 13.15 1.58
N ASP A 75 0.19 13.98 0.98
CA ASP A 75 1.26 13.52 0.09
C ASP A 75 2.22 12.56 0.82
N ASP A 76 2.62 12.89 2.05
CA ASP A 76 3.49 12.05 2.87
C ASP A 76 2.81 10.71 3.24
N LEU A 77 1.54 10.75 3.65
CA LEU A 77 0.75 9.56 3.94
C LEU A 77 0.62 8.65 2.72
N LEU A 78 0.25 9.21 1.57
CA LEU A 78 0.11 8.49 0.32
C LEU A 78 1.46 7.92 -0.15
N SER A 79 2.55 8.68 0.01
CA SER A 79 3.90 8.23 -0.33
C SER A 79 4.34 7.05 0.54
N MET A 80 4.08 7.11 1.85
CA MET A 80 4.35 5.97 2.74
C MET A 80 3.49 4.77 2.39
N ALA A 81 2.18 4.93 2.24
CA ALA A 81 1.27 3.84 1.88
C ALA A 81 1.69 3.17 0.56
N THR A 82 2.11 3.97 -0.43
CA THR A 82 2.63 3.48 -1.71
C THR A 82 3.94 2.72 -1.53
N LEU A 83 4.85 3.23 -0.69
CA LEU A 83 6.17 2.63 -0.43
C LEU A 83 6.05 1.22 0.19
N VAL A 84 5.16 1.06 1.18
CA VAL A 84 4.97 -0.23 1.85
C VAL A 84 4.15 -1.23 1.04
N ASP A 85 3.50 -0.80 -0.05
CA ASP A 85 2.80 -1.69 -0.97
C ASP A 85 3.75 -2.32 -1.99
N PRO A 86 3.94 -3.66 -1.99
CA PRO A 86 4.85 -4.35 -2.91
C PRO A 86 4.53 -4.16 -4.39
N ARG A 87 3.29 -3.79 -4.74
CA ARG A 87 2.85 -3.55 -6.12
C ARG A 87 3.49 -2.28 -6.70
N PHE A 88 3.71 -1.27 -5.86
CA PHE A 88 4.09 0.07 -6.31
C PHE A 88 5.54 0.41 -5.96
N LYS A 89 6.00 0.02 -4.77
CA LYS A 89 7.37 0.26 -4.28
C LYS A 89 7.70 1.76 -4.38
N THR A 90 8.73 2.12 -5.14
CA THR A 90 9.20 3.50 -5.30
C THR A 90 8.79 4.12 -6.64
N ASN A 91 8.02 3.43 -7.48
CA ASN A 91 7.77 3.85 -8.87
C ASN A 91 6.93 5.13 -8.99
N TYR A 92 6.16 5.46 -7.95
CA TYR A 92 5.22 6.58 -7.93
C TYR A 92 5.58 7.61 -6.84
N ILE A 93 6.83 7.58 -6.38
CA ILE A 93 7.37 8.50 -5.37
C ILE A 93 8.44 9.34 -6.05
N GLN A 94 8.51 10.63 -5.73
CA GLN A 94 9.54 11.50 -6.29
C GLN A 94 10.94 11.01 -5.88
N ALA A 95 11.88 11.06 -6.81
CA ALA A 95 13.21 10.47 -6.63
C ALA A 95 14.01 11.12 -5.49
N ASP A 96 13.82 12.41 -5.28
CA ASP A 96 14.40 13.20 -4.19
C ASP A 96 13.82 12.84 -2.81
N LYS A 97 12.52 12.50 -2.73
CA LYS A 97 11.84 12.11 -1.49
C LYS A 97 12.05 10.62 -1.12
N THR A 98 12.39 9.78 -2.10
CA THR A 98 12.38 8.31 -1.94
C THR A 98 13.30 7.81 -0.83
N GLU A 99 14.55 8.29 -0.75
CA GLU A 99 15.49 7.82 0.28
C GLU A 99 15.09 8.27 1.68
N ALA A 100 14.62 9.51 1.83
CA ALA A 100 14.11 10.01 3.11
C ALA A 100 12.92 9.19 3.61
N LEU A 101 11.99 8.83 2.72
CA LEU A 101 10.83 8.00 3.04
C LEU A 101 11.24 6.58 3.45
N LYS A 102 12.20 5.95 2.77
CA LYS A 102 12.73 4.64 3.18
C LYS A 102 13.31 4.66 4.59
N VAL A 103 14.14 5.67 4.90
CA VAL A 103 14.75 5.83 6.22
C VAL A 103 13.67 6.02 7.28
N SER A 104 12.68 6.89 7.02
CA SER A 104 11.56 7.13 7.92
C SER A 104 10.74 5.85 8.16
N ALA A 105 10.45 5.08 7.11
CA ALA A 105 9.66 3.86 7.21
C ALA A 105 10.36 2.81 8.08
N VAL A 106 11.66 2.59 7.83
CA VAL A 106 12.47 1.64 8.62
C VAL A 106 12.57 2.10 10.08
N SER A 107 12.71 3.40 10.33
CA SER A 107 12.74 3.93 11.71
C SER A 107 11.43 3.67 12.44
N GLN A 108 10.29 3.99 11.81
CA GLN A 108 8.97 3.76 12.41
C GLN A 108 8.73 2.29 12.71
N MET A 109 9.01 1.40 11.75
CA MET A 109 8.91 -0.06 11.94
C MET A 109 9.81 -0.56 13.09
N LEU A 110 11.02 -0.03 13.19
CA LEU A 110 11.95 -0.41 14.25
C LEU A 110 11.47 0.06 15.63
N ASP A 111 10.91 1.25 15.72
CA ASP A 111 10.39 1.81 16.97
C ASP A 111 9.11 1.11 17.42
N GLU A 112 8.21 0.78 16.49
CA GLU A 112 7.05 -0.07 16.74
C GLU A 112 7.44 -1.47 17.22
N TRP A 113 8.46 -2.07 16.60
CA TRP A 113 9.01 -3.36 16.99
C TRP A 113 9.58 -3.33 18.42
N LYS A 114 10.41 -2.34 18.75
CA LYS A 114 10.97 -2.17 20.11
C LYS A 114 9.88 -1.98 21.15
N THR A 115 8.86 -1.17 20.84
CA THR A 115 7.71 -0.91 21.72
C THR A 115 6.88 -2.17 21.95
N SER A 116 6.76 -3.03 20.93
CA SER A 116 6.06 -4.31 21.03
C SER A 116 6.79 -5.32 21.93
N GLN A 117 8.12 -5.24 22.03
CA GLN A 117 8.92 -6.08 22.94
C GLN A 117 8.91 -5.63 24.40
N SER A 118 8.71 -4.33 24.67
CA SER A 118 8.77 -3.77 26.03
C SER A 118 7.43 -3.80 26.77
N ARG A 119 6.34 -4.24 26.12
CA ARG A 119 5.02 -4.34 26.74
C ARG A 119 5.00 -5.52 27.73
N PRO A 120 4.88 -5.31 29.05
CA PRO A 120 4.71 -6.40 29.99
C PRO A 120 3.41 -7.14 29.65
N ALA A 121 3.42 -8.46 29.74
CA ALA A 121 2.21 -9.25 29.66
C ALA A 121 1.30 -8.90 30.85
N THR A 122 0.42 -7.91 30.69
CA THR A 122 -0.66 -7.67 31.64
C THR A 122 -1.66 -8.80 31.50
N SER A 123 -1.34 -9.92 32.14
CA SER A 123 -2.32 -10.92 32.55
C SER A 123 -3.25 -10.23 33.55
N ALA A 124 -4.35 -9.68 33.06
CA ALA A 124 -5.49 -9.36 33.90
C ALA A 124 -6.19 -10.69 34.23
N GLU A 125 -5.66 -11.38 35.24
CA GLU A 125 -6.34 -12.48 35.90
C GLU A 125 -7.47 -11.91 36.77
N ALA A 126 -8.67 -11.82 36.21
CA ALA A 126 -9.88 -11.95 37.00
C ALA A 126 -10.19 -13.46 37.06
N THR A 127 -9.71 -14.11 38.11
CA THR A 127 -9.96 -15.53 38.37
C THR A 127 -11.46 -15.81 38.44
N SER A 128 -11.99 -16.54 37.45
CA SER A 128 -13.12 -17.46 37.63
C SER A 128 -12.59 -18.88 37.43
N PRO A 129 -12.81 -19.83 38.36
CA PRO A 129 -12.11 -21.09 38.38
C PRO A 129 -12.81 -22.14 37.50
N ALA A 130 -12.58 -22.08 36.19
CA ALA A 130 -12.75 -23.19 35.24
C ALA A 130 -12.14 -22.70 33.91
N GLN A 131 -10.94 -23.07 33.51
CA GLN A 131 -10.63 -24.36 32.90
C GLN A 131 -9.10 -24.45 32.75
N LYS A 132 -8.47 -25.34 33.53
CA LYS A 132 -7.07 -25.70 33.37
C LYS A 132 -6.96 -26.77 32.29
N ALA A 133 -6.84 -26.37 31.03
CA ALA A 133 -6.30 -27.23 29.98
C ALA A 133 -5.79 -26.34 28.85
N LEU A 134 -4.56 -26.63 28.39
CA LEU A 134 -3.91 -26.05 27.21
C LEU A 134 -3.14 -24.73 27.42
N CYS A 135 -2.31 -24.67 28.47
CA CYS A 135 -1.08 -23.87 28.44
C CYS A 135 0.13 -24.79 28.28
N CYS A 136 0.27 -25.42 27.12
CA CYS A 136 1.52 -26.04 26.69
C CYS A 136 1.97 -25.35 25.41
N PHE A 137 3.28 -25.10 25.29
CA PHE A 137 4.00 -24.44 24.19
C PHE A 137 4.28 -22.94 24.34
N HIS A 138 4.90 -22.57 25.45
CA HIS A 138 5.98 -21.58 25.40
C HIS A 138 7.23 -22.24 26.00
N VAL A 139 8.40 -21.99 25.39
CA VAL A 139 9.75 -22.32 25.90
C VAL A 139 10.25 -23.75 25.63
N TRP A 140 10.78 -24.02 24.43
CA TRP A 140 12.04 -24.78 24.23
C TRP A 140 12.49 -24.69 22.77
N SER A 141 13.44 -23.80 22.45
CA SER A 141 14.43 -24.02 21.37
C SER A 141 15.50 -22.94 21.40
N HIS A 142 16.23 -22.84 22.51
CA HIS A 142 17.57 -22.25 22.50
C HIS A 142 18.41 -23.08 23.47
N THR A 143 18.99 -24.18 22.97
CA THR A 143 20.15 -24.79 23.62
C THR A 143 21.04 -25.39 22.55
N SER A 144 22.20 -24.76 22.41
CA SER A 144 23.33 -25.14 21.59
C SER A 144 23.66 -26.62 21.74
N VAL A 145 23.80 -27.33 20.62
CA VAL A 145 24.51 -28.62 20.58
C VAL A 145 25.92 -28.37 20.06
N VAL A 146 26.85 -28.76 20.91
CA VAL A 146 28.30 -28.68 20.82
C VAL A 146 28.84 -29.52 19.66
N VAL A 147 29.77 -28.95 18.90
CA VAL A 147 30.63 -29.64 17.93
C VAL A 147 31.58 -30.60 18.67
N SER A 148 31.50 -31.89 18.35
CA SER A 148 32.68 -32.77 18.16
C SER A 148 32.23 -34.21 17.90
N ASN A 149 32.58 -34.77 16.74
CA ASN A 149 32.96 -36.17 16.67
C ASN A 149 33.82 -36.44 15.44
N GLU A 150 35.12 -36.36 15.69
CA GLU A 150 36.18 -36.93 14.88
C GLU A 150 36.48 -38.34 15.41
N HIS A 151 36.11 -39.38 14.67
CA HIS A 151 37.03 -40.47 14.26
C HIS A 151 36.28 -41.58 13.55
N ARG A 152 36.59 -41.73 12.27
CA ARG A 152 36.16 -42.77 11.36
C ARG A 152 37.12 -43.95 11.50
N ARG A 153 36.55 -45.16 11.60
CA ARG A 153 37.13 -46.47 11.21
C ARG A 153 38.34 -46.97 12.02
N LYS A 154 38.06 -47.95 12.89
CA LYS A 154 38.91 -49.14 13.06
C LYS A 154 38.17 -50.33 12.45
N THR A 155 38.73 -50.85 11.36
CA THR A 155 38.76 -52.26 10.96
C THR A 155 40.10 -52.47 10.31
#